data_AF-A0A0Q9KZ81-F1
#
_entry.id   AF-A0A0Q9KZ81-F1
#
_cell.length_a   1.000
_cell.length_b   1.000
_cell.length_c   1.000
_cell.angle_alpha   90.00
_cell.angle_beta   90.00
_cell.angle_gamma   90.00
#
_symmetry.space_group_name_H-M   'P 1'
#
loop_
_entity.id
_entity.type
_entity.pdbx_description
1 polymer ?
#
loop_
_entity_poly.entity_id
_entity_poly.type
_entity_poly.pdbx_seq_one_letter_code
_entity_poly.pdbx_strand_id
1 'polypeptide(L)'
;MKKNVTIALTSMSTLISGLILYNVQASSLFKNGTAQTVVHSATSKSMNKESRILEGKTIVIDAGHGGKDVGATGQSGVHEKDLALQTALNIKQELARKTGAKIVLTREQDEFLTLAERVEIAEKNAADLFISIHFDAFTSHDVAGITTYYNKSADISNKLVSL
;
A
#
# COMPACT_ATOMS: atom_id res chain seq x y z
N MET A 1 -3.79 10.23 30.67
CA MET A 1 -2.74 10.83 29.81
C MET A 1 -3.11 10.62 28.36
N LYS A 2 -3.41 11.71 27.64
CA LYS A 2 -3.77 11.69 26.22
C LYS A 2 -2.52 11.31 25.39
N LYS A 3 -2.66 10.35 24.47
CA LYS A 3 -1.70 10.17 23.37
C LYS A 3 -2.44 10.51 22.08
N ASN A 4 -1.99 11.59 21.46
CA ASN A 4 -2.58 12.17 20.26
C ASN A 4 -2.40 11.21 19.09
N VAL A 5 -3.50 10.90 18.39
CA VAL A 5 -3.47 10.26 17.07
C VAL A 5 -3.41 11.40 16.05
N THR A 6 -2.28 11.55 15.38
CA THR A 6 -2.13 12.47 14.24
C THR A 6 -2.71 11.78 13.00
N ILE A 7 -3.85 12.26 12.52
CA ILE A 7 -4.37 11.92 11.20
C ILE A 7 -3.79 12.93 10.22
N ALA A 8 -2.80 12.53 9.43
CA ALA A 8 -2.31 13.31 8.31
C ALA A 8 -3.11 12.94 7.06
N LEU A 9 -4.18 13.70 6.79
CA LEU A 9 -4.79 13.78 5.46
C LEU A 9 -4.10 14.91 4.71
N THR A 10 -3.10 14.59 3.90
CA THR A 10 -2.58 15.53 2.89
C THR A 10 -3.01 15.04 1.52
N SER A 11 -3.91 15.79 0.90
CA SER A 11 -4.28 15.67 -0.51
C SER A 11 -3.03 15.78 -1.38
N MET A 12 -2.69 14.70 -2.10
CA MET A 12 -1.65 14.75 -3.14
C MET A 12 -2.16 15.56 -4.33
N SER A 13 -1.99 16.87 -4.24
CA SER A 13 -1.97 17.76 -5.39
C SER A 13 -0.72 18.62 -5.26
N THR A 14 0.14 18.57 -6.28
CA THR A 14 1.48 19.18 -6.45
C THR A 14 2.65 18.48 -5.77
N LEU A 15 3.50 17.82 -6.59
CA LEU A 15 4.97 17.76 -6.49
C LEU A 15 5.55 17.02 -7.71
N ILE A 16 5.24 17.51 -8.92
CA ILE A 16 6.11 17.36 -10.10
C ILE A 16 6.65 18.76 -10.32
N SER A 17 7.89 19.03 -9.89
CA SER A 17 8.75 20.18 -10.29
C SER A 17 9.99 20.39 -9.40
N GLY A 18 10.21 19.60 -8.35
CA GLY A 18 11.32 19.85 -7.39
C GLY A 18 12.66 19.16 -7.66
N LEU A 19 12.73 18.13 -8.52
CA LEU A 19 13.90 17.23 -8.56
C LEU A 19 15.00 17.62 -9.58
N ILE A 20 14.85 18.72 -10.32
CA ILE A 20 15.83 19.11 -11.36
C ILE A 20 16.78 20.24 -10.90
N LEU A 21 16.50 20.98 -9.82
CA LEU A 21 17.33 22.14 -9.45
C LEU A 21 18.47 21.89 -8.44
N TYR A 22 18.59 20.71 -7.82
CA TYR A 22 19.59 20.51 -6.76
C TYR A 22 20.99 20.11 -7.25
N ASN A 23 21.17 19.79 -8.54
CA ASN A 23 22.44 19.29 -9.08
C ASN A 23 23.33 20.36 -9.75
N VAL A 24 23.03 21.66 -9.61
CA VAL A 24 23.82 22.72 -10.26
C VAL A 24 24.68 23.54 -9.27
N GLN A 25 24.56 23.35 -7.94
CA GLN A 25 25.24 24.23 -6.98
C GLN A 25 26.55 23.69 -6.36
N ALA A 26 27.13 22.58 -6.85
CA ALA A 26 28.30 21.95 -6.23
C ALA A 26 29.60 22.00 -7.08
N SER A 27 29.67 22.87 -8.09
CA SER A 27 30.87 22.99 -8.94
C SER A 27 31.31 24.43 -9.14
N SER A 28 31.68 25.15 -8.08
CA SER A 28 32.41 26.43 -8.26
C SER A 28 33.12 26.98 -7.01
N LEU A 29 33.83 26.19 -6.21
CA LEU A 29 34.78 26.76 -5.23
C LEU A 29 36.05 25.90 -5.10
N PHE A 30 36.94 26.02 -6.09
CA PHE A 30 38.35 25.69 -5.92
C PHE A 30 39.18 26.98 -6.02
N LYS A 31 39.68 27.44 -4.87
CA LYS A 31 40.77 28.42 -4.78
C LYS A 31 41.85 27.86 -3.85
N ASN A 32 43.02 27.66 -4.45
CA ASN A 32 44.38 27.75 -3.94
C ASN A 32 44.70 27.21 -2.53
N GLY A 33 45.57 26.20 -2.49
CA GLY A 33 46.57 26.06 -1.42
C GLY A 33 46.33 24.90 -0.46
N THR A 34 47.10 23.82 -0.66
CA THR A 34 47.59 22.87 0.35
C THR A 34 46.68 22.49 1.52
N ALA A 35 46.08 21.30 1.47
CA ALA A 35 45.94 20.45 2.66
C ALA A 35 45.87 18.97 2.26
N GLN A 36 46.96 18.27 2.58
CA GLN A 36 47.09 16.83 2.56
C GLN A 36 46.02 16.23 3.49
N THR A 37 45.19 15.30 2.97
CA THR A 37 44.29 14.51 3.82
C THR A 37 44.64 13.05 3.67
N VAL A 38 44.97 12.47 4.81
CA VAL A 38 45.39 11.11 5.06
C VAL A 38 44.43 10.11 4.42
N VAL A 39 44.95 9.27 3.53
CA VAL A 39 44.26 8.06 3.06
C VAL A 39 44.18 7.05 4.20
N HIS A 40 43.27 7.28 5.14
CA HIS A 40 42.72 6.19 5.93
C HIS A 40 41.78 5.44 5.02
N SER A 41 42.25 4.28 4.55
CA SER A 41 41.44 3.24 3.94
C SER A 41 40.46 2.72 4.99
N ALA A 42 39.44 3.52 5.27
CA ALA A 42 38.27 3.12 6.02
C ALA A 42 37.45 2.25 5.06
N THR A 43 37.63 0.95 5.25
CA THR A 43 36.71 -0.13 4.93
C THR A 43 35.39 0.37 4.35
N SER A 44 35.16 0.04 3.07
CA SER A 44 33.89 0.17 2.37
C SER A 44 32.81 -0.71 3.03
N LYS A 45 32.43 -0.37 4.27
CA LYS A 45 31.27 -0.98 4.91
C LYS A 45 30.04 -0.30 4.36
N SER A 46 29.59 -0.85 3.22
CA SER A 46 28.24 -0.87 2.68
C SER A 46 27.41 0.37 2.94
N MET A 47 27.23 1.12 1.87
CA MET A 47 26.26 2.19 1.70
C MET A 47 24.89 1.90 2.36
N ASN A 48 24.41 2.91 3.08
CA ASN A 48 23.02 3.24 3.42
C ASN A 48 21.94 2.28 2.86
N LYS A 49 21.47 1.34 3.69
CA LYS A 49 20.16 0.69 3.48
C LYS A 49 19.10 1.63 4.06
N GLU A 50 18.63 2.59 3.26
CA GLU A 50 17.38 3.30 3.53
C GLU A 50 16.28 2.23 3.65
N SER A 51 15.90 1.86 4.88
CA SER A 51 14.86 0.87 5.12
C SER A 51 13.58 1.37 4.46
N ARG A 52 13.09 0.65 3.45
CA ARG A 52 11.82 1.01 2.82
C ARG A 52 10.70 0.81 3.83
N ILE A 53 9.68 1.66 3.80
CA ILE A 53 8.50 1.48 4.65
C ILE A 53 7.91 0.08 4.43
N LEU A 54 7.44 -0.57 5.51
CA LEU A 54 6.85 -1.92 5.48
C LEU A 54 7.77 -3.03 4.91
N GLU A 55 9.09 -2.83 4.90
CA GLU A 55 10.04 -3.87 4.46
C GLU A 55 9.93 -5.13 5.31
N GLY A 56 9.85 -6.29 4.65
CA GLY A 56 9.69 -7.59 5.30
C GLY A 56 8.27 -7.92 5.75
N LYS A 57 7.28 -7.04 5.49
CA LYS A 57 5.87 -7.32 5.74
C LYS A 57 5.19 -7.98 4.54
N THR A 58 4.29 -8.91 4.79
CA THR A 58 3.40 -9.49 3.78
C THR A 58 1.99 -8.94 3.96
N ILE A 59 1.46 -8.31 2.90
CA ILE A 59 0.11 -7.77 2.87
C ILE A 59 -0.67 -8.55 1.83
N VAL A 60 -1.79 -9.13 2.24
CA VAL A 60 -2.75 -9.77 1.34
C VAL A 60 -3.88 -8.79 1.09
N ILE A 61 -4.18 -8.56 -0.18
CA ILE A 61 -5.30 -7.73 -0.62
C ILE A 61 -6.32 -8.65 -1.28
N ASP A 62 -7.52 -8.64 -0.74
CA ASP A 62 -8.64 -9.40 -1.20
C ASP A 62 -9.57 -8.53 -2.06
N ALA A 63 -9.70 -8.90 -3.34
CA ALA A 63 -10.69 -8.31 -4.21
C ALA A 63 -12.03 -9.02 -3.98
N GLY A 64 -12.97 -8.35 -3.33
CA GLY A 64 -14.29 -8.88 -3.01
C GLY A 64 -15.02 -9.47 -4.23
N HIS A 65 -15.90 -10.44 -3.98
CA HIS A 65 -16.69 -11.13 -5.02
C HIS A 65 -15.82 -11.78 -6.11
N GLY A 66 -16.38 -12.02 -7.30
CA GLY A 66 -15.68 -12.56 -8.47
C GLY A 66 -16.40 -13.73 -9.13
N GLY A 67 -16.17 -13.91 -10.44
CA GLY A 67 -16.78 -14.92 -11.27
C GLY A 67 -18.31 -14.83 -11.24
N LYS A 68 -18.95 -15.88 -10.71
CA LYS A 68 -20.41 -16.01 -10.58
C LYS A 68 -21.03 -15.09 -9.52
N ASP A 69 -20.22 -14.60 -8.58
CA ASP A 69 -20.65 -13.64 -7.58
C ASP A 69 -20.27 -12.24 -8.08
N VAL A 70 -21.27 -11.45 -8.47
CA VAL A 70 -21.05 -10.12 -9.05
C VAL A 70 -21.00 -9.01 -8.00
N GLY A 71 -21.40 -9.31 -6.76
CA GLY A 71 -21.63 -8.30 -5.73
C GLY A 71 -22.74 -7.32 -6.08
N ALA A 72 -22.64 -6.10 -5.54
CA ALA A 72 -23.53 -5.02 -5.90
C ALA A 72 -23.45 -4.67 -7.40
N THR A 73 -24.56 -4.19 -7.96
CA THR A 73 -24.61 -3.68 -9.34
C THR A 73 -25.07 -2.23 -9.31
N GLY A 74 -24.22 -1.33 -9.80
CA GLY A 74 -24.52 0.09 -9.90
C GLY A 74 -25.56 0.41 -10.97
N GLN A 75 -26.08 1.64 -10.94
CA GLN A 75 -27.17 2.07 -11.83
C GLN A 75 -26.83 1.95 -13.33
N SER A 76 -25.55 2.06 -13.69
CA SER A 76 -25.04 1.91 -15.06
C SER A 76 -24.71 0.47 -15.46
N GLY A 77 -24.98 -0.52 -14.60
CA GLY A 77 -24.66 -1.93 -14.82
C GLY A 77 -23.23 -2.34 -14.42
N VAL A 78 -22.48 -1.45 -13.77
CA VAL A 78 -21.13 -1.77 -13.28
C VAL A 78 -21.24 -2.72 -12.08
N HIS A 79 -20.48 -3.82 -12.11
CA HIS A 79 -20.45 -4.78 -11.01
C HIS A 79 -19.34 -4.47 -10.01
N GLU A 80 -19.64 -4.66 -8.73
CA GLU A 80 -18.70 -4.50 -7.62
C GLU A 80 -17.43 -5.34 -7.81
N LYS A 81 -17.57 -6.59 -8.28
CA LYS A 81 -16.44 -7.48 -8.52
C LYS A 81 -15.36 -6.89 -9.44
N ASP A 82 -15.75 -6.06 -10.41
CA ASP A 82 -14.87 -5.47 -11.40
C ASP A 82 -14.13 -4.27 -10.79
N LEU A 83 -14.86 -3.42 -10.06
CA LEU A 83 -14.28 -2.28 -9.33
C LEU A 83 -13.33 -2.73 -8.22
N ALA A 84 -13.71 -3.76 -7.46
CA ALA A 84 -12.88 -4.35 -6.42
C ALA A 84 -11.57 -4.90 -7.01
N LEU A 85 -11.63 -5.62 -8.14
CA LEU A 85 -10.44 -6.16 -8.79
C LEU A 85 -9.52 -5.05 -9.30
N GLN A 86 -10.07 -4.07 -10.02
CA GLN A 86 -9.29 -2.96 -10.55
C GLN A 86 -8.60 -2.18 -9.43
N THR A 87 -9.32 -1.94 -8.32
CA THR A 87 -8.78 -1.26 -7.15
C THR A 87 -7.66 -2.06 -6.49
N ALA A 88 -7.84 -3.36 -6.29
CA ALA A 88 -6.82 -4.24 -5.71
C ALA A 88 -5.53 -4.28 -6.56
N LEU A 89 -5.66 -4.38 -7.89
CA LEU A 89 -4.53 -4.35 -8.82
C LEU A 89 -3.77 -3.03 -8.75
N ASN A 90 -4.47 -1.90 -8.71
CA ASN A 90 -3.86 -0.58 -8.58
C ASN A 90 -3.11 -0.44 -7.23
N ILE A 91 -3.72 -0.88 -6.13
CA ILE A 91 -3.07 -0.83 -4.81
C ILE A 91 -1.82 -1.72 -4.80
N LYS A 92 -1.87 -2.93 -5.39
CA LYS A 92 -0.69 -3.81 -5.53
C LYS A 92 0.45 -3.08 -6.23
N GLN A 93 0.18 -2.46 -7.39
CA GLN A 93 1.20 -1.74 -8.16
C GLN A 93 1.79 -0.57 -7.37
N GLU A 94 0.95 0.23 -6.72
CA GLU A 94 1.38 1.38 -5.93
C GLU A 94 2.24 0.97 -4.71
N LEU A 95 1.80 -0.04 -3.96
CA LEU A 95 2.52 -0.52 -2.79
C LEU A 95 3.83 -1.22 -3.16
N ALA A 96 3.85 -2.02 -4.23
CA ALA A 96 5.07 -2.65 -4.71
C ALA A 96 6.14 -1.63 -5.11
N ARG A 97 5.71 -0.49 -5.68
CA ARG A 97 6.62 0.60 -6.07
C ARG A 97 7.13 1.42 -4.88
N LYS A 98 6.27 1.68 -3.89
CA LYS A 98 6.53 2.65 -2.80
C LYS A 98 7.03 2.02 -1.50
N THR A 99 6.88 0.71 -1.33
CA THR A 99 7.16 0.02 -0.06
C THR A 99 8.14 -1.14 -0.25
N GLY A 100 8.64 -1.70 0.85
CA GLY A 100 9.38 -2.95 0.86
C GLY A 100 8.53 -4.20 1.13
N ALA A 101 7.20 -4.06 1.12
CA ALA A 101 6.28 -5.15 1.46
C ALA A 101 6.11 -6.14 0.29
N LYS A 102 5.90 -7.41 0.62
CA LYS A 102 5.38 -8.42 -0.30
C LYS A 102 3.86 -8.24 -0.40
N ILE A 103 3.35 -7.94 -1.58
CA ILE A 103 1.92 -7.80 -1.82
C ILE A 103 1.40 -9.02 -2.56
N VAL A 104 0.36 -9.65 -2.01
CA VAL A 104 -0.31 -10.84 -2.55
C VAL A 104 -1.77 -10.49 -2.78
N LEU A 105 -2.34 -10.89 -3.91
CA LEU A 105 -3.78 -10.77 -4.15
C LEU A 105 -4.46 -12.12 -3.89
N THR A 106 -5.71 -12.10 -3.42
CA THR A 106 -6.50 -13.35 -3.37
C THR A 106 -6.87 -13.84 -4.76
N ARG A 107 -7.19 -12.91 -5.67
CA ARG A 107 -7.39 -13.16 -7.10
C ARG A 107 -6.79 -12.04 -7.93
N GLU A 108 -6.28 -12.39 -9.12
CA GLU A 108 -5.76 -11.41 -10.08
C GLU A 108 -6.70 -11.23 -11.28
N GLN A 109 -7.62 -12.17 -11.49
CA GLN A 109 -8.60 -12.16 -12.57
C GLN A 109 -10.04 -12.25 -12.04
N ASP A 110 -11.01 -12.27 -12.95
CA ASP A 110 -12.42 -12.47 -12.62
C ASP A 110 -12.73 -13.94 -12.33
N GLU A 111 -12.48 -14.36 -11.09
CA GLU A 111 -12.70 -15.71 -10.60
C GLU A 111 -13.42 -15.70 -9.25
N PHE A 112 -14.25 -16.72 -9.02
CA PHE A 112 -14.98 -16.87 -7.77
C PHE A 112 -14.09 -17.57 -6.73
N LEU A 113 -13.93 -16.94 -5.56
CA LEU A 113 -13.32 -17.55 -4.37
C LEU A 113 -14.31 -17.54 -3.21
N THR A 114 -14.40 -18.67 -2.51
CA THR A 114 -15.10 -18.78 -1.24
C THR A 114 -14.39 -17.97 -0.15
N LEU A 115 -15.11 -17.62 0.92
CA LEU A 115 -14.52 -16.93 2.07
C LEU A 115 -13.38 -17.75 2.71
N ALA A 116 -13.50 -19.07 2.73
CA ALA A 116 -12.48 -19.96 3.27
C ALA A 116 -11.19 -19.94 2.44
N GLU A 117 -11.29 -19.97 1.10
CA GLU A 117 -10.11 -19.88 0.21
C GLU A 117 -9.38 -18.54 0.38
N ARG A 118 -10.11 -17.45 0.55
CA ARG A 118 -9.53 -16.11 0.81
C ARG A 118 -8.71 -16.08 2.09
N VAL A 119 -9.23 -16.68 3.16
CA VAL A 119 -8.51 -16.84 4.44
C VAL A 119 -7.31 -17.75 4.27
N GLU A 120 -7.46 -18.88 3.57
CA GLU A 120 -6.39 -19.85 3.36
C GLU A 120 -5.21 -19.23 2.59
N ILE A 121 -5.47 -18.36 1.60
CA ILE A 121 -4.43 -17.61 0.87
C ILE A 121 -3.65 -16.71 1.84
N ALA A 122 -4.34 -16.06 2.78
CA ALA A 122 -3.71 -15.21 3.78
C ALA A 122 -2.81 -16.00 4.74
N GLU A 123 -3.32 -17.12 5.25
CA GLU A 123 -2.59 -18.02 6.14
C GLU A 123 -1.37 -18.65 5.45
N LYS A 124 -1.53 -19.16 4.22
CA LYS A 124 -0.43 -19.74 3.41
C LYS A 124 0.69 -18.76 3.14
N ASN A 125 0.38 -17.46 3.07
CA ASN A 125 1.36 -16.41 2.85
C ASN A 125 1.90 -15.79 4.14
N ALA A 126 1.46 -16.26 5.31
CA ALA A 126 1.79 -15.69 6.62
C ALA A 126 1.57 -14.16 6.63
N ALA A 127 0.39 -13.73 6.18
CA ALA A 127 0.07 -12.32 6.04
C ALA A 127 0.15 -11.58 7.39
N ASP A 128 0.90 -10.48 7.43
CA ASP A 128 0.90 -9.53 8.56
C ASP A 128 -0.37 -8.65 8.56
N LEU A 129 -0.98 -8.48 7.39
CA LEU A 129 -2.17 -7.67 7.17
C LEU A 129 -3.00 -8.26 6.04
N PHE A 130 -4.31 -8.35 6.25
CA PHE A 130 -5.28 -8.71 5.22
C PHE A 130 -6.24 -7.54 5.02
N ILE A 131 -6.36 -7.07 3.77
CA ILE A 131 -7.22 -5.96 3.38
C ILE A 131 -8.24 -6.48 2.39
N SER A 132 -9.53 -6.49 2.73
CA SER A 132 -10.59 -6.79 1.76
C SER A 132 -11.22 -5.52 1.24
N ILE A 133 -11.45 -5.46 -0.08
CA ILE A 133 -11.98 -4.29 -0.78
C ILE A 133 -13.36 -4.65 -1.34
N HIS A 134 -14.36 -3.88 -0.91
CA HIS A 134 -15.73 -3.97 -1.34
C HIS A 134 -16.27 -2.61 -1.82
N PHE A 135 -17.35 -2.66 -2.60
CA PHE A 135 -18.11 -1.50 -3.02
C PHE A 135 -19.58 -1.76 -2.69
N ASP A 136 -19.88 -1.71 -1.39
CA ASP A 136 -21.21 -1.95 -0.86
C ASP A 136 -22.27 -1.03 -1.49
N ALA A 137 -23.50 -1.53 -1.54
CA ALA A 137 -24.66 -0.76 -1.96
C ALA A 137 -25.69 -0.65 -0.83
N PHE A 138 -26.40 0.48 -0.82
CA PHE A 138 -27.51 0.72 0.09
C PHE A 138 -28.78 1.01 -0.71
N THR A 139 -29.95 0.72 -0.12
CA THR A 139 -31.25 0.94 -0.79
C THR A 139 -31.61 2.42 -0.93
N SER A 140 -31.09 3.27 -0.06
CA SER A 140 -31.21 4.73 -0.17
C SER A 140 -30.06 5.30 -1.00
N HIS A 141 -30.39 6.12 -1.98
CA HIS A 141 -29.43 6.79 -2.86
C HIS A 141 -28.68 7.95 -2.18
N ASP A 142 -29.08 8.34 -0.97
CA ASP A 142 -28.44 9.43 -0.22
C ASP A 142 -27.25 8.94 0.62
N VAL A 143 -27.03 7.62 0.69
CA VAL A 143 -25.91 7.02 1.42
C VAL A 143 -24.70 6.92 0.49
N ALA A 144 -23.65 7.67 0.81
CA ALA A 144 -22.37 7.64 0.12
C ALA A 144 -21.22 7.87 1.12
N GLY A 145 -20.06 7.29 0.83
CA GLY A 145 -18.86 7.46 1.65
C GLY A 145 -17.96 6.24 1.62
N ILE A 146 -16.90 6.28 2.43
CA ILE A 146 -16.00 5.15 2.66
C ILE A 146 -16.20 4.69 4.10
N THR A 147 -16.39 3.39 4.28
CA THR A 147 -16.45 2.78 5.61
C THR A 147 -15.24 1.87 5.79
N THR A 148 -14.83 1.62 7.03
CA THR A 148 -13.76 0.67 7.31
C THR A 148 -14.14 -0.18 8.51
N TYR A 149 -14.20 -1.49 8.30
CA TYR A 149 -14.44 -2.47 9.33
C TYR A 149 -13.14 -3.15 9.75
N TYR A 150 -13.01 -3.46 11.02
CA TYR A 150 -11.86 -4.21 11.53
C TYR A 150 -12.31 -5.23 12.57
N ASN A 151 -11.65 -6.39 12.60
CA ASN A 151 -11.93 -7.40 13.61
C ASN A 151 -11.23 -7.02 14.93
N LYS A 152 -12.03 -6.69 15.95
CA LYS A 152 -11.55 -6.29 17.28
C LYS A 152 -10.99 -7.46 18.11
N SER A 153 -11.43 -8.69 17.83
CA SER A 153 -11.05 -9.89 18.61
C SER A 153 -9.79 -10.56 18.08
N ALA A 154 -9.28 -10.14 16.92
CA ALA A 154 -7.98 -10.59 16.46
C ALA A 154 -6.90 -9.82 17.24
N ASP A 155 -6.12 -10.57 18.02
CA ASP A 155 -4.93 -10.07 18.71
C ASP A 155 -4.05 -9.30 17.71
N ILE A 156 -3.33 -8.30 18.20
CA ILE A 156 -2.81 -7.14 17.44
C ILE A 156 -1.82 -7.52 16.31
N SER A 157 -1.52 -8.81 16.14
CA SER A 157 -0.74 -9.43 15.07
C SER A 157 -1.52 -9.74 13.78
N ASN A 158 -2.85 -9.92 13.80
CA ASN A 158 -3.65 -10.36 12.63
C ASN A 158 -4.81 -9.38 12.34
N LYS A 159 -4.52 -8.17 11.87
CA LYS A 159 -5.60 -7.22 11.53
C LYS A 159 -6.22 -7.60 10.18
N LEU A 160 -7.50 -7.96 10.22
CA LEU A 160 -8.38 -7.92 9.04
C LEU A 160 -8.95 -6.50 8.96
N VAL A 161 -8.74 -5.82 7.85
CA VAL A 161 -9.35 -4.53 7.53
C VAL A 161 -10.22 -4.72 6.30
N SER A 162 -11.50 -4.41 6.38
CA SER A 162 -12.40 -4.38 5.22
C SER A 162 -12.72 -2.91 4.91
N LEU A 163 -12.53 -2.52 3.66
CA LEU A 163 -12.87 -1.22 3.09
C LEU A 163 -14.12 -1.35 2.22
#